data_AF-A0A1R4JFY7-F1
#
_entry.id   AF-A0A1R4JFY7-F1
#
_cell.length_a   1.000
_cell.length_b   1.000
_cell.length_c   1.000
_cell.angle_alpha   90.00
_cell.angle_beta   90.00
_cell.angle_gamma   90.00
#
_symmetry.space_group_name_H-M   'P 1'
#
loop_
_entity.id
_entity.type
_entity.pdbx_description
1 polymer ?
#
loop_
_entity_poly.entity_id
_entity_poly.type
_entity_poly.pdbx_seq_one_letter_code
_entity_poly.pdbx_strand_id
1 'polypeptide(L)'
;MSMETIDATAKADAAEADPAEAKPEPAPAKKASEPERTGLQSWAYAAAAVAYLIAPLLLGTALPAATATTALLILLPFAALLLGLADGLAFRTTWAFPILTAILCFIGLRIYTNDGTWIYALGVLALTRVGTALGGRRRTKG
;
A
#
# COMPACT_ATOMS: atom_id res chain seq x y z
N MET A 1 -32.76 72.73 -1.06
CA MET A 1 -31.81 71.83 -1.75
C MET A 1 -32.25 70.42 -1.36
N SER A 2 -32.80 69.64 -2.30
CA SER A 2 -33.22 68.21 -2.24
C SER A 2 -34.02 67.74 -0.99
N MET A 3 -35.32 67.39 -1.04
CA MET A 3 -35.99 66.32 -1.82
C MET A 3 -35.19 65.01 -1.65
N GLU A 4 -35.57 64.05 -0.80
CA GLU A 4 -36.70 63.10 -0.87
C GLU A 4 -36.52 62.12 0.32
N THR A 5 -37.43 61.36 0.91
CA THR A 5 -38.89 61.29 0.99
C THR A 5 -39.15 60.33 2.17
N ILE A 6 -40.04 60.74 3.05
CA ILE A 6 -40.73 60.01 4.12
C ILE A 6 -41.61 58.91 3.52
N ASP A 7 -41.62 57.72 4.13
CA ASP A 7 -42.82 56.91 4.40
C ASP A 7 -42.41 55.49 4.81
N ALA A 8 -43.11 54.73 5.63
CA ALA A 8 -44.17 54.96 6.60
C ALA A 8 -44.55 53.55 7.08
N THR A 9 -45.04 53.45 8.33
CA THR A 9 -45.96 52.38 8.79
C THR A 9 -45.40 50.95 8.83
N ALA A 10 -45.77 50.05 9.74
CA ALA A 10 -46.72 50.07 10.81
C ALA A 10 -46.30 48.99 11.80
N LYS A 11 -46.48 49.28 13.08
CA LYS A 11 -46.59 48.29 14.14
C LYS A 11 -47.94 47.57 13.99
N ALA A 12 -47.93 46.25 13.85
CA ALA A 12 -48.99 45.30 14.31
C ALA A 12 -48.63 43.90 13.75
N ASP A 13 -48.26 42.93 14.56
CA ASP A 13 -49.10 42.05 15.37
C ASP A 13 -49.48 40.75 14.63
N ALA A 14 -49.49 39.66 15.40
CA ALA A 14 -50.08 38.35 15.14
C ALA A 14 -49.37 37.30 14.26
N ALA A 15 -49.52 36.06 14.75
CA ALA A 15 -49.33 34.74 14.14
C ALA A 15 -47.89 34.20 14.15
N GLU A 16 -47.57 33.01 14.66
CA GLU A 16 -48.32 31.91 15.30
C GLU A 16 -47.22 30.93 15.75
N ALA A 17 -47.33 30.36 16.95
CA ALA A 17 -46.45 29.25 17.31
C ALA A 17 -46.96 27.99 16.61
N ASP A 18 -46.18 27.42 15.68
CA ASP A 18 -46.40 26.08 15.13
C ASP A 18 -45.37 25.09 15.73
N PRO A 19 -45.83 24.06 16.47
CA PRO A 19 -44.99 23.07 17.12
C PRO A 19 -44.84 21.81 16.25
N ALA A 20 -43.77 21.69 15.46
CA ALA A 20 -43.45 20.40 14.82
C ALA A 20 -41.96 20.24 14.44
N GLU A 21 -41.33 19.26 15.10
CA GLU A 21 -40.18 18.45 14.65
C GLU A 21 -38.86 19.16 14.29
N ALA A 22 -38.13 19.60 15.30
CA ALA A 22 -36.67 19.55 15.26
C ALA A 22 -36.23 18.08 15.30
N LYS A 23 -36.16 17.43 14.13
CA LYS A 23 -35.65 16.07 13.97
C LYS A 23 -34.20 16.03 14.49
N PRO A 24 -33.85 15.19 15.48
CA PRO A 24 -32.47 15.10 15.93
C PRO A 24 -31.60 14.68 14.75
N GLU A 25 -30.61 15.51 14.40
CA GLU A 25 -29.58 15.14 13.44
C GLU A 25 -28.97 13.81 13.91
N PRO A 26 -28.98 12.75 13.09
CA PRO A 26 -28.51 11.46 13.53
C PRO A 26 -27.04 11.58 13.91
N ALA A 27 -26.72 11.26 15.17
CA ALA A 27 -25.36 11.27 15.69
C ALA A 27 -24.42 10.58 14.69
N PRO A 28 -23.21 11.12 14.45
CA PRO A 28 -22.30 10.58 13.45
C PRO A 28 -22.08 9.11 13.74
N ALA A 29 -22.45 8.26 12.77
CA ALA A 29 -22.28 6.83 12.88
C ALA A 29 -20.83 6.57 13.31
N LYS A 30 -20.64 5.98 14.50
CA LYS A 30 -19.32 5.49 14.92
C LYS A 30 -18.81 4.62 13.77
N LYS A 31 -17.78 5.10 13.06
CA LYS A 31 -17.09 4.28 12.07
C LYS A 31 -16.73 3.00 12.80
N ALA A 32 -17.34 1.89 12.40
CA ALA A 32 -16.94 0.58 12.90
C ALA A 32 -15.42 0.53 12.73
N SER A 33 -14.70 0.33 13.84
CA SER A 33 -13.25 0.20 13.83
C SER A 33 -12.92 -0.79 12.72
N GLU A 34 -12.24 -0.32 11.66
CA GLU A 34 -11.85 -1.18 10.56
C GLU A 34 -11.15 -2.40 11.17
N PRO A 35 -11.51 -3.63 10.74
CA PRO A 35 -10.96 -4.83 11.33
C PRO A 35 -9.43 -4.73 11.33
N GLU A 36 -8.85 -4.77 12.52
CA GLU A 36 -7.42 -4.64 12.73
C GLU A 36 -6.71 -5.67 11.85
N ARG A 37 -5.79 -5.20 11.00
CA ARG A 37 -4.99 -6.09 10.14
C ARG A 37 -4.22 -7.04 11.03
N THR A 38 -4.69 -8.28 11.14
CA THR A 38 -4.00 -9.34 11.87
C THR A 38 -2.62 -9.54 11.23
N GLY A 39 -1.56 -9.66 12.03
CA GLY A 39 -0.16 -9.73 11.53
C GLY A 39 0.10 -10.85 10.50
N LEU A 40 -0.78 -11.84 10.43
CA LEU A 40 -0.83 -12.86 9.37
C LEU A 40 -1.08 -12.28 7.97
N GLN A 41 -1.78 -11.15 7.82
CA GLN A 41 -1.99 -10.48 6.52
C GLN A 41 -0.72 -9.82 5.95
N SER A 42 0.30 -9.60 6.78
CA SER A 42 1.57 -8.95 6.37
C SER A 42 2.68 -9.92 6.00
N TRP A 43 2.41 -11.22 5.91
CA TRP A 43 3.42 -12.25 5.67
C TRP A 43 4.24 -12.01 4.39
N ALA A 44 3.62 -11.50 3.32
CA ALA A 44 4.29 -11.26 2.05
C ALA A 44 5.40 -10.21 2.18
N TYR A 45 5.15 -9.14 2.94
CA TYR A 45 6.14 -8.10 3.22
C TYR A 45 7.28 -8.63 4.10
N ALA A 46 6.96 -9.45 5.10
CA ALA A 46 7.98 -10.11 5.92
C ALA A 46 8.86 -11.05 5.07
N ALA A 47 8.25 -11.84 4.19
CA ALA A 47 8.96 -12.74 3.28
C ALA A 47 9.86 -11.96 2.30
N ALA A 48 9.39 -10.83 1.76
CA ALA A 48 10.21 -9.95 0.93
C ALA A 48 11.40 -9.36 1.72
N ALA A 49 11.18 -8.89 2.96
CA ALA A 49 12.25 -8.39 3.80
C ALA A 49 13.30 -9.47 4.09
N VAL A 50 12.87 -10.70 4.40
CA VAL A 50 13.78 -11.84 4.59
C VAL A 50 14.56 -12.12 3.30
N ALA A 51 13.90 -12.18 2.15
CA ALA A 51 14.54 -12.50 0.87
C ALA A 51 15.58 -11.46 0.43
N TYR A 52 15.38 -10.18 0.74
CA TYR A 52 16.23 -9.10 0.21
C TYR A 52 17.11 -8.40 1.24
N LEU A 53 16.85 -8.55 2.54
CA LEU A 53 17.69 -7.97 3.59
C LEU A 53 18.45 -9.02 4.39
N ILE A 54 17.86 -10.19 4.63
CA ILE A 54 18.44 -11.24 5.48
C ILE A 54 19.19 -12.27 4.65
N ALA A 55 18.58 -12.80 3.59
CA ALA A 55 19.22 -13.81 2.75
C ALA A 55 20.54 -13.34 2.13
N PRO A 56 20.69 -12.09 1.62
CA PRO A 56 21.99 -11.60 1.14
C PRO A 56 23.08 -11.57 2.21
N LEU A 57 22.73 -11.19 3.44
CA LEU A 57 23.67 -11.21 4.58
C LEU A 57 24.13 -12.65 4.87
N LEU A 58 23.20 -13.60 4.90
CA LEU A 58 23.52 -15.01 5.13
C LEU A 58 24.39 -15.58 4.01
N LEU A 59 24.07 -15.29 2.74
CA LEU A 59 24.88 -15.73 1.60
C LEU A 59 26.29 -15.13 1.65
N GLY A 60 26.42 -13.85 1.97
CA GLY A 60 27.71 -13.17 2.05
C GLY A 60 28.58 -13.62 3.22
N THR A 61 27.98 -14.14 4.30
CA THR A 61 28.71 -14.61 5.49
C THR A 61 28.99 -16.11 5.47
N ALA A 62 28.14 -16.91 4.81
CA ALA A 62 28.26 -18.37 4.81
C ALA A 62 29.01 -18.93 3.59
N LEU A 63 29.15 -18.16 2.50
CA LEU A 63 29.72 -18.64 1.23
C LEU A 63 30.94 -17.84 0.79
N PRO A 64 31.87 -18.47 0.04
CA PRO A 64 32.93 -17.74 -0.66
C PRO A 64 32.35 -16.69 -1.62
N ALA A 65 33.08 -15.59 -1.84
CA ALA A 65 32.59 -14.42 -2.58
C ALA A 65 32.02 -14.76 -3.98
N ALA A 66 32.69 -15.63 -4.75
CA ALA A 66 32.23 -16.02 -6.09
C ALA A 66 30.92 -16.82 -6.04
N THR A 67 30.78 -17.71 -5.06
CA THR A 67 29.57 -18.52 -4.87
C THR A 67 28.42 -17.66 -4.34
N ALA A 68 28.68 -16.75 -3.39
CA ALA A 68 27.70 -15.80 -2.88
C ALA A 68 27.14 -14.90 -3.98
N THR A 69 28.01 -14.43 -4.89
CA THR A 69 27.61 -13.62 -6.05
C THR A 69 26.66 -14.39 -6.96
N THR A 70 27.05 -15.62 -7.34
CA THR A 70 26.21 -16.49 -8.17
C THR A 70 24.87 -16.78 -7.50
N ALA A 71 24.89 -17.09 -6.20
CA ALA A 71 23.68 -17.35 -5.43
C ALA A 71 22.74 -16.14 -5.38
N LEU A 72 23.28 -14.93 -5.21
CA LEU A 72 22.50 -13.68 -5.26
C LEU A 72 21.87 -13.45 -6.63
N LEU A 73 22.62 -13.64 -7.72
CA LEU A 73 22.10 -13.47 -9.08
C LEU A 73 20.95 -14.43 -9.41
N ILE A 74 20.91 -15.60 -8.77
CA ILE A 74 19.78 -16.53 -8.86
C ILE A 74 18.65 -16.10 -7.92
N LEU A 75 18.97 -15.75 -6.67
CA LEU A 75 18.01 -15.36 -5.64
C LEU A 75 17.13 -14.21 -6.09
N LEU A 76 17.71 -13.13 -6.64
CA LEU A 76 16.97 -11.92 -6.99
C LEU A 76 15.77 -12.19 -7.92
N PRO A 77 15.95 -12.74 -9.14
CA PRO A 77 14.85 -12.97 -10.05
C PRO A 77 13.89 -14.07 -9.57
N PHE A 78 14.40 -15.14 -8.94
CA PHE A 78 13.55 -16.23 -8.46
C PHE A 78 12.67 -15.80 -7.29
N ALA A 79 13.26 -15.13 -6.29
CA ALA A 79 12.50 -14.60 -5.17
C ALA A 79 11.46 -13.58 -5.65
N ALA A 80 11.82 -12.68 -6.59
CA ALA A 80 10.90 -11.70 -7.14
C ALA A 80 9.66 -12.35 -7.76
N LEU A 81 9.87 -13.37 -8.61
CA LEU A 81 8.79 -14.06 -9.30
C LEU A 81 7.94 -14.89 -8.33
N LEU A 82 8.57 -15.67 -7.43
CA LEU A 82 7.86 -16.54 -6.49
C LEU A 82 7.07 -15.76 -5.45
N LEU A 83 7.67 -14.72 -4.86
CA LEU A 83 6.98 -13.84 -3.92
C LEU A 83 5.83 -13.11 -4.60
N GLY A 84 6.05 -12.61 -5.82
CA GLY A 84 4.98 -11.99 -6.60
C GLY A 84 3.84 -12.98 -6.87
N LEU A 85 4.16 -14.20 -7.29
CA LEU A 85 3.15 -15.23 -7.56
C LEU A 85 2.35 -15.57 -6.30
N ALA A 86 3.03 -15.78 -5.18
CA ALA A 86 2.40 -16.12 -3.91
C ALA A 86 1.53 -14.98 -3.35
N ASP A 87 2.01 -13.74 -3.42
CA ASP A 87 1.23 -12.54 -3.07
C ASP A 87 -0.02 -12.41 -3.94
N GLY A 88 0.11 -12.57 -5.27
CA GLY A 88 -1.02 -12.50 -6.18
C GLY A 88 -2.06 -13.63 -5.99
N LEU A 89 -1.62 -14.80 -5.52
CA LEU A 89 -2.51 -15.92 -5.19
C LEU A 89 -3.27 -15.69 -3.87
N ALA A 90 -2.64 -15.04 -2.89
CA ALA A 90 -3.21 -14.81 -1.57
C ALA A 90 -4.05 -13.53 -1.49
N PHE A 91 -3.66 -12.47 -2.22
CA PHE A 91 -4.20 -11.13 -2.06
C PHE A 91 -4.67 -10.50 -3.38
N ARG A 92 -5.22 -9.29 -3.27
CA ARG A 92 -5.56 -8.47 -4.43
C ARG A 92 -4.27 -7.94 -5.07
N THR A 93 -4.13 -8.14 -6.38
CA THR A 93 -3.03 -7.58 -7.16
C THR A 93 -3.03 -6.04 -7.04
N THR A 94 -1.96 -5.49 -6.45
CA THR A 94 -1.72 -4.04 -6.33
C THR A 94 -0.28 -3.71 -6.71
N TRP A 95 0.03 -2.43 -6.88
CA TRP A 95 1.40 -1.96 -7.11
C TRP A 95 2.22 -1.82 -5.83
N ALA A 96 1.58 -1.81 -4.66
CA ALA A 96 2.26 -1.60 -3.39
C ALA A 96 3.31 -2.70 -3.12
N PHE A 97 2.93 -3.98 -3.31
CA PHE A 97 3.84 -5.09 -3.06
C PHE A 97 5.05 -5.13 -3.99
N PRO A 98 4.90 -5.02 -5.33
CA PRO A 98 6.06 -4.92 -6.24
C PRO A 98 6.98 -3.74 -5.91
N ILE A 99 6.43 -2.55 -5.64
CA ILE A 99 7.23 -1.35 -5.32
C ILE A 99 8.00 -1.55 -4.02
N LEU A 100 7.33 -2.01 -2.96
CA LEU A 100 7.97 -2.20 -1.67
C LEU A 100 9.05 -3.29 -1.72
N THR A 101 8.80 -4.37 -2.46
CA THR A 101 9.78 -5.42 -2.71
C THR A 101 11.02 -4.89 -3.45
N ALA A 102 10.82 -4.04 -4.46
CA ALA A 102 11.92 -3.40 -5.18
C ALA A 102 12.72 -2.44 -4.28
N ILE A 103 12.06 -1.69 -3.39
CA ILE A 103 12.72 -0.83 -2.40
C ILE A 103 13.57 -1.67 -1.44
N LEU A 104 13.04 -2.77 -0.90
CA LEU A 104 13.79 -3.67 -0.03
C LEU A 104 15.01 -4.27 -0.74
N CYS A 105 14.85 -4.68 -2.00
CA CYS A 105 15.96 -5.13 -2.84
C CYS A 105 17.01 -4.04 -3.04
N PHE A 106 16.60 -2.81 -3.37
CA PHE A 106 17.50 -1.68 -3.54
C PHE A 106 18.30 -1.38 -2.27
N ILE A 107 17.65 -1.40 -1.10
CA ILE A 107 18.30 -1.23 0.20
C ILE A 107 19.32 -2.35 0.42
N GLY A 108 18.94 -3.62 0.22
CA GLY A 108 19.84 -4.76 0.36
C GLY A 108 21.07 -4.65 -0.56
N LEU A 109 20.87 -4.26 -1.82
CA LEU A 109 21.96 -4.04 -2.77
C LEU A 109 22.89 -2.92 -2.31
N ARG A 110 22.36 -1.81 -1.77
CA ARG A 110 23.18 -0.72 -1.24
C ARG A 110 24.03 -1.14 -0.04
N ILE A 111 23.52 -2.05 0.80
CA ILE A 111 24.22 -2.51 2.01
C ILE A 111 25.28 -3.56 1.68
N TYR A 112 24.94 -4.53 0.82
CA TYR A 112 25.74 -5.76 0.67
C TYR A 112 26.54 -5.84 -0.64
N THR A 113 26.30 -4.94 -1.59
CA THR A 113 26.88 -5.03 -2.94
C THR A 113 27.40 -3.69 -3.45
N ASN A 114 28.08 -3.72 -4.60
CA ASN A 114 28.68 -2.54 -5.21
C ASN A 114 27.65 -1.58 -5.83
N ASP A 115 28.02 -0.31 -5.98
CA ASP A 115 27.15 0.79 -6.43
C ASP A 115 26.45 0.52 -7.77
N GLY A 116 27.03 -0.26 -8.68
CA GLY A 116 26.45 -0.52 -10.00
C GLY A 116 25.28 -1.52 -10.03
N THR A 117 24.97 -2.17 -8.92
CA THR A 117 23.98 -3.28 -8.89
C THR A 117 22.53 -2.80 -8.76
N TRP A 118 22.30 -1.52 -8.46
CA TRP A 118 20.96 -0.96 -8.21
C TRP A 118 19.94 -1.27 -9.33
N ILE A 119 20.42 -1.44 -10.57
CA ILE A 119 19.63 -1.82 -11.74
C ILE A 119 18.83 -3.11 -11.49
N TYR A 120 19.35 -4.06 -10.71
CA TYR A 120 18.63 -5.30 -10.42
C TYR A 120 17.32 -5.06 -9.66
N ALA A 121 17.18 -3.97 -8.91
CA ALA A 121 15.92 -3.60 -8.26
C ALA A 121 14.81 -3.31 -9.29
N LEU A 122 15.15 -2.78 -10.48
CA LEU A 122 14.19 -2.59 -11.58
C LEU A 122 13.73 -3.94 -12.14
N GLY A 123 14.66 -4.89 -12.27
CA GLY A 123 14.34 -6.27 -12.67
C GLY A 123 13.42 -6.96 -11.66
N VAL A 124 13.71 -6.80 -10.37
CA VAL A 124 12.86 -7.31 -9.28
C VAL A 124 11.48 -6.68 -9.32
N LEU A 125 11.36 -5.35 -9.50
CA LEU A 125 10.07 -4.67 -9.65
C LEU A 125 9.23 -5.28 -10.78
N ALA A 126 9.84 -5.45 -11.96
CA ALA A 126 9.17 -6.00 -13.12
C ALA A 126 8.73 -7.45 -12.88
N LEU A 127 9.63 -8.31 -12.37
CA LEU A 127 9.35 -9.72 -12.12
C LEU A 127 8.31 -9.93 -11.03
N THR A 128 8.37 -9.18 -9.93
CA THR A 128 7.35 -9.25 -8.87
C THR A 128 6.00 -8.76 -9.40
N ARG A 129 5.98 -7.73 -10.26
CA ARG A 129 4.74 -7.30 -10.91
C ARG A 129 4.16 -8.37 -11.84
N VAL A 130 5.00 -9.06 -12.60
CA VAL A 130 4.59 -10.18 -13.46
C VAL A 130 4.05 -11.33 -12.60
N GLY A 131 4.76 -11.70 -11.53
CA GLY A 131 4.33 -12.73 -10.57
C GLY A 131 2.97 -12.43 -9.96
N THR A 132 2.77 -11.22 -9.43
CA THR A 132 1.49 -10.80 -8.82
C THR A 132 0.34 -10.79 -9.84
N ALA A 133 0.60 -10.44 -11.10
CA ALA A 133 -0.39 -10.56 -12.17
C ALA A 133 -0.76 -12.02 -12.44
N LEU A 134 0.24 -12.89 -12.54
CA LEU A 134 0.04 -14.31 -12.84
C LEU A 134 -0.72 -15.01 -11.70
N GLY A 135 -0.36 -14.72 -10.44
CA GLY A 135 -1.04 -15.24 -9.26
C GLY A 135 -2.49 -14.76 -9.19
N GLY A 136 -2.70 -13.46 -9.37
CA GLY A 136 -4.04 -12.87 -9.37
C GLY A 136 -4.96 -13.46 -10.43
N ARG A 137 -4.45 -13.66 -11.66
CA ARG A 137 -5.20 -14.30 -12.76
C ARG A 137 -5.58 -15.74 -12.46
N ARG A 138 -4.75 -16.50 -11.74
CA ARG A 138 -5.05 -17.88 -11.35
C ARG A 138 -6.10 -17.92 -10.25
N ARG A 139 -5.99 -17.05 -9.24
CA ARG A 139 -6.97 -16.91 -8.15
C ARG A 139 -8.37 -16.56 -8.64
N THR A 140 -8.49 -15.81 -9.74
CA THR A 140 -9.80 -15.44 -10.31
C THR A 140 -10.40 -16.49 -11.25
N LYS A 141 -9.63 -17.51 -11.64
CA LYS A 141 -10.07 -18.55 -12.59
C LYS A 141 -10.44 -19.88 -11.90
N GLY A 142 -9.99 -20.10 -10.67
CA GLY A 142 -10.39 -21.22 -9.82
C GLY A 142 -11.54 -20.81 -8.91
#